data_AF-A0ABD2LJT6-F1
#
_entry.id   AF-A0ABD2LJT6-F1
#
_cell.length_a   1.000
_cell.length_b   1.000
_cell.length_c   1.000
_cell.angle_alpha   90.00
_cell.angle_beta   90.00
_cell.angle_gamma   90.00
#
_symmetry.space_group_name_H-M   'P 1'
#
loop_
_entity.id
_entity.type
_entity.pdbx_description
1 polymer ?
#
loop_
_entity_poly.entity_id
_entity_poly.type
_entity_poly.pdbx_seq_one_letter_code
_entity_poly.pdbx_strand_id
1 'polypeptide(L)'
;MNILFLFAICLIFLPPLAEGPRNLEDIPSGSTNSEAGVCFKLFEKIKENAQQNDFQFLVGQILGAQKWALANGLTQRVSLFGAFNFAPFSLFPSPFPRALFHKAVDVQKSLQLLYFRAMLDFDFLKEMHRDVIETNEKFRQMVDLTENCYKYGHKQPLIWFCQRADYMTHQINAGPIGGLGISSRVTMLHQHVLSMTNADNSPAALPPNHTDTMVAKALYMAWNAFGNSEAVILFIHAHSFDTRLNESHQVANEVERISNGQTKCVFLLLSEAVERLTRHPENFSLILDGKILVAVVHNCYTVDRATPDHFEFIFEILFTMPGVVERFFPRPEEAHMVKAIREVLTKSWSIGEGNEEAEEIIKKVKINPENYVMKWNECGNCESKEKIFFGDKIIQKLEMPNFERNRYFIMEKLRPAQVKNHFIFPDSALLNVAATPELGIFGCFLGNIEDGTVLHQFSGEAHQMKTKLASENEGGIWKGKSVYDSPLLV
;
A
#
# COMPACT_ATOMS: atom_id res chain seq x y z
N MET A 1 8.12 -16.00 -14.82
CA MET A 1 7.33 -15.20 -13.86
C MET A 1 6.10 -14.72 -14.63
N ASN A 2 4.88 -15.07 -14.21
CA ASN A 2 3.67 -14.63 -14.93
C ASN A 2 3.46 -13.13 -14.66
N ILE A 3 3.47 -12.32 -15.72
CA ILE A 3 3.48 -10.84 -15.61
C ILE A 3 2.06 -10.25 -15.48
N LEU A 4 1.05 -11.12 -15.40
CA LEU A 4 -0.31 -10.83 -14.92
C LEU A 4 -0.35 -9.96 -13.64
N PHE A 5 0.70 -10.01 -12.80
CA PHE A 5 0.89 -9.04 -11.71
C PHE A 5 0.71 -7.57 -12.14
N LEU A 6 1.19 -7.13 -13.32
CA LEU A 6 1.19 -5.69 -13.68
C LEU A 6 -0.19 -5.03 -13.68
N PHE A 7 -1.24 -5.80 -13.92
CA PHE A 7 -2.62 -5.29 -13.98
C PHE A 7 -3.40 -5.48 -12.67
N ALA A 8 -2.74 -5.97 -11.63
CA ALA A 8 -3.36 -6.26 -10.35
C ALA A 8 -2.67 -5.54 -9.15
N ILE A 9 -1.45 -5.04 -9.30
CA ILE A 9 -0.71 -4.41 -8.19
C ILE A 9 -1.36 -3.08 -7.77
N CYS A 10 -1.76 -2.97 -6.49
CA CYS A 10 -1.70 -1.67 -5.81
C CYS A 10 -0.28 -1.53 -5.18
N LEU A 11 0.40 -0.42 -5.45
CA LEU A 11 1.87 -0.31 -5.43
C LEU A 11 2.43 0.14 -4.06
N ILE A 12 3.75 0.36 -3.95
CA ILE A 12 4.42 0.86 -2.73
C ILE A 12 5.52 1.85 -3.12
N PHE A 13 5.58 3.00 -2.44
CA PHE A 13 6.65 3.99 -2.63
C PHE A 13 7.78 3.84 -1.61
N LEU A 14 9.01 4.05 -2.09
CA LEU A 14 10.10 4.67 -1.33
C LEU A 14 10.74 5.76 -2.22
N PRO A 15 11.13 6.93 -1.66
CA PRO A 15 11.67 8.03 -2.45
C PRO A 15 13.06 7.70 -3.01
N PRO A 16 13.57 8.46 -3.99
CA PRO A 16 14.97 8.35 -4.42
C PRO A 16 15.93 8.65 -3.27
N LEU A 17 17.11 8.04 -3.32
CA LEU A 17 18.25 8.45 -2.48
C LEU A 17 18.58 9.91 -2.84
N ALA A 18 18.62 10.78 -1.84
CA ALA A 18 19.23 12.09 -2.02
C ALA A 18 20.75 11.91 -2.14
N GLU A 19 21.32 12.34 -3.26
CA GLU A 19 22.77 12.42 -3.41
C GLU A 19 23.36 13.48 -2.46
N GLY A 20 24.60 13.25 -2.03
CA GLY A 20 25.45 14.27 -1.42
C GLY A 20 25.56 14.20 0.11
N PRO A 21 26.77 14.02 0.67
CA PRO A 21 27.00 14.31 2.09
C PRO A 21 26.85 15.82 2.31
N ARG A 22 26.19 16.23 3.39
CA ARG A 22 26.33 17.62 3.87
C ARG A 22 27.68 17.73 4.55
N ASN A 23 28.40 18.82 4.26
CA ASN A 23 29.77 19.04 4.72
C ASN A 23 29.90 18.88 6.24
N LEU A 24 30.95 18.15 6.64
CA LEU A 24 31.35 17.89 8.02
C LEU A 24 32.20 19.05 8.59
N GLU A 25 31.76 20.28 8.40
CA GLU A 25 32.44 21.49 8.92
C GLU A 25 31.44 22.42 9.61
N ASP A 26 31.07 22.03 10.85
CA ASP A 26 31.02 22.93 12.01
C ASP A 26 30.59 22.11 13.24
N ILE A 27 31.58 21.69 14.04
CA ILE A 27 31.36 21.04 15.34
C ILE A 27 31.73 22.03 16.45
N PRO A 28 30.77 22.70 17.09
CA PRO A 28 30.90 23.11 18.48
C PRO A 28 30.80 21.85 19.35
N SER A 29 31.81 21.61 20.18
CA SER A 29 31.86 20.47 21.11
C SER A 29 30.70 20.51 22.12
N GLY A 30 29.91 19.44 22.18
CA GLY A 30 28.74 19.38 23.07
C GLY A 30 28.01 18.03 23.05
N SER A 31 28.62 17.00 23.65
CA SER A 31 28.09 15.64 23.71
C SER A 31 26.77 15.53 24.49
N THR A 32 25.63 15.34 23.79
CA THR A 32 24.36 14.88 24.39
C THR A 32 23.60 13.85 23.52
N ASN A 33 24.32 13.04 22.74
CA ASN A 33 23.77 11.84 22.09
C ASN A 33 23.67 10.66 23.07
N SER A 34 22.95 10.85 24.17
CA SER A 34 22.45 9.79 25.04
C SER A 34 20.92 9.75 24.95
N GLU A 35 20.30 8.61 25.24
CA GLU A 35 18.84 8.45 25.24
C GLU A 35 18.14 9.50 26.12
N ALA A 36 18.82 9.93 27.19
CA ALA A 36 18.40 11.03 28.04
C ALA A 36 18.21 12.36 27.30
N GLY A 37 19.04 12.69 26.30
CA GLY A 37 18.94 13.92 25.51
C GLY A 37 17.72 13.97 24.58
N VAL A 38 17.32 12.82 24.03
CA VAL A 38 16.07 12.69 23.25
C VAL A 38 14.86 12.78 24.18
N CYS A 39 14.90 12.07 25.32
CA CYS A 39 13.88 12.19 26.36
C CYS A 39 13.71 13.62 26.86
N PHE A 40 14.81 14.38 27.06
CA PHE A 40 14.76 15.76 27.56
C PHE A 40 14.12 16.73 26.55
N LYS A 41 14.46 16.64 25.26
CA LYS A 41 13.86 17.46 24.20
C LYS A 41 12.38 17.12 23.97
N LEU A 42 12.00 15.86 24.16
CA LEU A 42 10.61 15.43 24.16
C LEU A 42 9.88 16.03 25.38
N PHE A 43 10.45 15.88 26.59
CA PHE A 43 9.88 16.38 27.85
C PHE A 43 9.56 17.88 27.81
N GLU A 44 10.49 18.72 27.34
CA GLU A 44 10.24 20.17 27.26
C GLU A 44 9.16 20.54 26.21
N LYS A 45 9.11 19.90 25.03
CA LYS A 45 8.05 20.17 24.03
C LYS A 45 6.64 19.79 24.48
N ILE A 46 6.51 18.72 25.29
CA ILE A 46 5.22 18.27 25.82
C ILE A 46 4.73 19.26 26.91
N LYS A 47 5.66 19.90 27.63
CA LYS A 47 5.43 20.73 28.82
C LYS A 47 4.85 22.11 28.49
N GLU A 48 5.08 22.59 27.27
CA GLU A 48 4.51 23.84 26.75
C GLU A 48 2.99 23.75 26.46
N ASN A 49 2.39 22.55 26.42
CA ASN A 49 1.05 22.33 25.83
C ASN A 49 0.03 21.58 26.70
N ALA A 50 0.33 21.21 27.95
CA ALA A 50 -0.55 20.40 28.79
C ALA A 50 -0.68 20.95 30.23
N GLN A 51 -1.84 20.75 30.86
CA GLN A 51 -1.95 20.94 32.31
C GLN A 51 -1.09 19.90 33.03
N GLN A 52 -0.53 20.28 34.19
CA GLN A 52 0.62 19.59 34.80
C GLN A 52 0.37 18.11 35.15
N ASN A 53 -0.89 17.71 35.38
CA ASN A 53 -1.26 16.31 35.64
C ASN A 53 -1.41 15.49 34.34
N ASP A 54 -2.03 16.06 33.30
CA ASP A 54 -2.19 15.41 31.99
C ASP A 54 -0.84 15.16 31.32
N PHE A 55 0.13 16.06 31.54
CA PHE A 55 1.49 15.94 31.06
C PHE A 55 2.17 14.63 31.49
N GLN A 56 2.15 14.31 32.79
CA GLN A 56 2.83 13.11 33.32
C GLN A 56 2.16 11.83 32.82
N PHE A 57 0.83 11.83 32.74
CA PHE A 57 0.07 10.75 32.13
C PHE A 57 0.47 10.53 30.66
N LEU A 58 0.50 11.60 29.86
CA LEU A 58 0.84 11.52 28.44
C LEU A 58 2.28 11.06 28.20
N VAL A 59 3.26 11.52 28.99
CA VAL A 59 4.64 11.02 28.94
C VAL A 59 4.69 9.53 29.28
N GLY A 60 3.95 9.09 30.30
CA GLY A 60 3.82 7.68 30.67
C GLY A 60 3.25 6.82 29.54
N GLN A 61 2.19 7.28 28.87
CA GLN A 61 1.59 6.61 27.71
C GLN A 61 2.57 6.50 26.55
N ILE A 62 3.30 7.57 26.21
CA ILE A 62 4.28 7.56 25.11
C ILE A 62 5.41 6.57 25.40
N LEU A 63 6.01 6.62 26.59
CA LEU A 63 7.10 5.73 26.96
C LEU A 63 6.64 4.26 27.06
N GLY A 64 5.41 4.01 27.52
CA GLY A 64 4.78 2.70 27.52
C GLY A 64 4.58 2.16 26.11
N ALA A 65 3.99 2.96 25.23
CA ALA A 65 3.74 2.62 23.83
C ALA A 65 5.04 2.32 23.06
N GLN A 66 6.10 3.12 23.25
CA GLN A 66 7.41 2.88 22.62
C GLN A 66 8.03 1.55 23.07
N LYS A 67 8.01 1.25 24.37
CA LYS A 67 8.49 -0.03 24.93
C LYS A 67 7.68 -1.21 24.42
N TRP A 68 6.34 -1.08 24.40
CA TRP A 68 5.45 -2.09 23.86
C TRP A 68 5.75 -2.36 22.39
N ALA A 69 5.93 -1.30 21.59
CA ALA A 69 6.19 -1.42 20.15
C ALA A 69 7.50 -2.16 19.86
N LEU A 70 8.58 -1.82 20.57
CA LEU A 70 9.85 -2.54 20.48
C LEU A 70 9.72 -4.02 20.91
N ALA A 71 9.05 -4.28 22.04
CA ALA A 71 8.89 -5.62 22.59
C ALA A 71 8.01 -6.57 21.75
N ASN A 72 7.09 -6.02 20.95
CA ASN A 72 6.14 -6.80 20.15
C ASN A 72 6.42 -6.74 18.63
N GLY A 73 7.58 -6.18 18.24
CA GLY A 73 8.00 -6.14 16.83
C GLY A 73 7.26 -5.12 15.96
N LEU A 74 6.61 -4.10 16.54
CA LEU A 74 6.14 -2.92 15.81
C LEU A 74 7.35 -2.04 15.47
N THR A 75 8.23 -2.57 14.62
CA THR A 75 9.57 -2.04 14.36
C THR A 75 9.83 -1.82 12.88
N GLN A 76 10.77 -0.94 12.59
CA GLN A 76 11.32 -0.69 11.27
C GLN A 76 12.84 -0.63 11.35
N ARG A 77 13.50 -0.97 10.24
CA ARG A 77 14.97 -0.83 10.14
C ARG A 77 15.34 0.64 9.98
N VAL A 78 16.30 1.10 10.77
CA VAL A 78 16.78 2.50 10.77
C VAL A 78 18.25 2.64 10.32
N SER A 79 19.00 1.54 10.19
CA SER A 79 20.36 1.58 9.62
C SER A 79 20.71 0.40 8.72
N LEU A 80 21.67 0.63 7.81
CA LEU A 80 22.24 -0.41 6.95
C LEU A 80 22.88 -1.54 7.78
N PHE A 81 23.47 -1.22 8.92
CA PHE A 81 24.11 -2.19 9.83
C PHE A 81 23.11 -2.97 10.71
N GLY A 82 21.81 -2.95 10.39
CA GLY A 82 20.81 -3.81 11.02
C GLY A 82 20.23 -3.27 12.32
N ALA A 83 20.38 -1.96 12.62
CA ALA A 83 19.68 -1.37 13.74
C ALA A 83 18.18 -1.22 13.42
N PHE A 84 17.34 -1.58 14.38
CA PHE A 84 15.89 -1.42 14.36
C PHE A 84 15.47 -0.39 15.41
N ASN A 85 14.38 0.31 15.15
CA ASN A 85 13.66 1.11 16.14
C ASN A 85 12.15 0.87 15.95
N PHE A 86 11.28 1.40 16.82
CA PHE A 86 9.84 1.28 16.63
C PHE A 86 9.39 2.02 15.34
N ALA A 87 8.35 1.51 14.68
CA ALA A 87 7.76 2.18 13.53
C ALA A 87 6.91 3.38 13.98
N PRO A 88 6.79 4.46 13.19
CA PRO A 88 6.03 5.64 13.61
C PRO A 88 4.54 5.32 13.78
N PHE A 89 3.97 5.66 14.93
CA PHE A 89 2.57 5.37 15.27
C PHE A 89 1.84 6.61 15.80
N SER A 90 0.52 6.66 15.60
CA SER A 90 -0.37 7.49 16.41
C SER A 90 -0.42 6.92 17.84
N LEU A 91 -0.49 7.78 18.86
CA LEU A 91 -0.55 7.29 20.24
C LEU A 91 -1.89 6.60 20.55
N PHE A 92 -2.98 7.15 20.01
CA PHE A 92 -4.34 6.63 20.17
C PHE A 92 -4.94 6.27 18.81
N PRO A 93 -5.86 5.30 18.73
CA PRO A 93 -6.55 4.97 17.49
C PRO A 93 -7.44 6.13 17.04
N SER A 94 -7.35 6.52 15.76
CA SER A 94 -8.16 7.63 15.25
C SER A 94 -9.64 7.25 15.08
N PRO A 95 -10.59 8.11 15.48
CA PRO A 95 -12.01 7.83 15.37
C PRO A 95 -12.46 7.77 13.90
N PHE A 96 -13.25 6.75 13.56
CA PHE A 96 -13.72 6.47 12.21
C PHE A 96 -15.19 5.99 12.21
N PRO A 97 -16.07 6.49 11.32
CA PRO A 97 -17.49 6.10 11.35
C PRO A 97 -17.69 4.61 11.09
N ARG A 98 -18.35 3.92 12.03
CA ARG A 98 -18.65 2.48 11.99
C ARG A 98 -19.27 2.02 10.66
N ALA A 99 -20.26 2.76 10.17
CA ALA A 99 -20.95 2.44 8.92
C ALA A 99 -20.03 2.51 7.69
N LEU A 100 -19.06 3.43 7.68
CA LEU A 100 -18.09 3.55 6.59
C LEU A 100 -17.03 2.45 6.65
N PHE A 101 -16.62 2.03 7.85
CA PHE A 101 -15.70 0.90 8.02
C PHE A 101 -16.32 -0.40 7.46
N HIS A 102 -17.56 -0.71 7.86
CA HIS A 102 -18.24 -1.90 7.35
C HIS A 102 -18.47 -1.81 5.83
N LYS A 103 -18.87 -0.64 5.30
CA LYS A 103 -19.00 -0.45 3.83
C LYS A 103 -17.69 -0.75 3.07
N ALA A 104 -16.56 -0.30 3.60
CA ALA A 104 -15.24 -0.56 3.02
C ALA A 104 -14.83 -2.04 3.11
N VAL A 105 -15.20 -2.72 4.19
CA VAL A 105 -14.98 -4.17 4.37
C VAL A 105 -15.86 -4.99 3.41
N ASP A 106 -17.14 -4.65 3.29
CA ASP A 106 -18.12 -5.41 2.48
C ASP A 106 -17.79 -5.36 0.98
N VAL A 107 -17.38 -4.19 0.47
CA VAL A 107 -17.04 -4.02 -0.95
C VAL A 107 -15.70 -4.66 -1.34
N GLN A 108 -14.81 -4.95 -0.38
CA GLN A 108 -13.48 -5.49 -0.65
C GLN A 108 -13.52 -6.77 -1.50
N LYS A 109 -14.47 -7.68 -1.25
CA LYS A 109 -14.62 -8.91 -2.04
C LYS A 109 -14.95 -8.63 -3.51
N SER A 110 -15.76 -7.60 -3.75
CA SER A 110 -16.16 -7.18 -5.10
C SER A 110 -14.98 -6.51 -5.82
N LEU A 111 -14.19 -5.68 -5.12
CA LEU A 111 -12.98 -5.07 -5.67
C LEU A 111 -11.94 -6.12 -6.06
N GLN A 112 -11.69 -7.12 -5.21
CA GLN A 112 -10.79 -8.22 -5.55
C GLN A 112 -11.21 -8.95 -6.83
N LEU A 113 -12.50 -9.23 -6.99
CA LEU A 113 -13.05 -9.87 -8.19
C LEU A 113 -12.96 -8.97 -9.42
N LEU A 114 -13.18 -7.66 -9.28
CA LEU A 114 -13.01 -6.68 -10.36
C LEU A 114 -11.57 -6.69 -10.88
N TYR A 115 -10.59 -6.53 -9.97
CA TYR A 115 -9.17 -6.52 -10.34
C TYR A 115 -8.72 -7.88 -10.91
N PHE A 116 -9.20 -9.00 -10.36
CA PHE A 116 -8.92 -10.33 -10.92
C PHE A 116 -9.45 -10.48 -12.34
N ARG A 117 -10.73 -10.16 -12.59
CA ARG A 117 -11.33 -10.30 -13.91
C ARG A 117 -10.75 -9.32 -14.93
N ALA A 118 -10.43 -8.11 -14.50
CA ALA A 118 -9.70 -7.15 -15.32
C ALA A 118 -8.33 -7.71 -15.72
N MET A 119 -7.56 -8.25 -14.77
CA MET A 119 -6.24 -8.88 -15.00
C MET A 119 -6.25 -9.97 -16.09
N LEU A 120 -7.35 -10.74 -16.20
CA LEU A 120 -7.48 -11.81 -17.20
C LEU A 120 -7.81 -11.29 -18.61
N ASP A 121 -8.34 -10.07 -18.74
CA ASP A 121 -8.69 -9.44 -20.03
C ASP A 121 -7.49 -8.69 -20.62
N PHE A 122 -6.43 -9.43 -20.94
CA PHE A 122 -5.13 -8.87 -21.35
C PHE A 122 -5.20 -8.00 -22.62
N ASP A 123 -6.10 -8.30 -23.56
CA ASP A 123 -6.27 -7.48 -24.77
C ASP A 123 -6.95 -6.13 -24.45
N PHE A 124 -7.98 -6.12 -23.60
CA PHE A 124 -8.55 -4.87 -23.08
C PHE A 124 -7.49 -4.05 -22.34
N LEU A 125 -6.68 -4.69 -21.50
CA LEU A 125 -5.64 -4.02 -20.73
C LEU A 125 -4.54 -3.42 -21.62
N LYS A 126 -4.08 -4.15 -22.66
CA LYS A 126 -3.19 -3.60 -23.69
C LYS A 126 -3.80 -2.38 -24.36
N GLU A 127 -5.08 -2.44 -24.74
CA GLU A 127 -5.77 -1.34 -25.41
C GLU A 127 -5.85 -0.10 -24.52
N MET A 128 -6.25 -0.27 -23.25
CA MET A 128 -6.33 0.84 -22.27
C MET A 128 -4.98 1.46 -21.91
N HIS A 129 -3.87 0.82 -22.27
CA HIS A 129 -2.52 1.35 -22.05
C HIS A 129 -1.74 1.60 -23.36
N ARG A 130 -2.39 1.63 -24.54
CA ARG A 130 -1.71 1.75 -25.85
C ARG A 130 -0.71 2.91 -25.89
N ASP A 131 -1.12 4.11 -25.51
CA ASP A 131 -0.28 5.32 -25.47
C ASP A 131 0.97 5.12 -24.59
N VAL A 132 0.83 4.39 -23.47
CA VAL A 132 1.94 4.04 -22.56
C VAL A 132 2.86 2.98 -23.20
N ILE A 133 2.32 2.01 -23.94
CA ILE A 133 3.11 1.01 -24.68
C ILE A 133 3.91 1.69 -25.80
N GLU A 134 3.34 2.68 -26.47
CA GLU A 134 4.01 3.44 -27.53
C GLU A 134 5.12 4.36 -27.00
N THR A 135 4.96 4.93 -25.81
CA THR A 135 5.90 5.92 -25.25
C THR A 135 6.91 5.38 -24.23
N ASN A 136 6.58 4.31 -23.49
CA ASN A 136 7.48 3.71 -22.49
C ASN A 136 8.03 2.35 -22.95
N GLU A 137 9.29 2.34 -23.37
CA GLU A 137 10.03 1.14 -23.76
C GLU A 137 9.99 0.02 -22.70
N LYS A 138 10.11 0.37 -21.41
CA LYS A 138 10.20 -0.63 -20.34
C LYS A 138 8.84 -1.21 -19.98
N PHE A 139 7.76 -0.43 -20.11
CA PHE A 139 6.41 -0.99 -20.03
C PHE A 139 6.11 -1.89 -21.23
N ARG A 140 6.50 -1.49 -22.45
CA ARG A 140 6.41 -2.33 -23.64
C ARG A 140 7.13 -3.66 -23.45
N GLN A 141 8.38 -3.65 -22.98
CA GLN A 141 9.12 -4.88 -22.64
C GLN A 141 8.36 -5.78 -21.65
N MET A 142 7.68 -5.21 -20.65
CA MET A 142 6.84 -6.00 -19.72
C MET A 142 5.58 -6.55 -20.39
N VAL A 143 4.91 -5.79 -21.25
CA VAL A 143 3.77 -6.27 -22.05
C VAL A 143 4.20 -7.38 -23.02
N ASP A 144 5.31 -7.21 -23.73
CA ASP A 144 5.88 -8.21 -24.65
C ASP A 144 6.21 -9.51 -23.92
N LEU A 145 6.83 -9.44 -22.75
CA LEU A 145 7.10 -10.60 -21.91
C LEU A 145 5.80 -11.26 -21.41
N THR A 146 4.76 -10.48 -21.10
CA THR A 146 3.42 -11.01 -20.73
C THR A 146 2.81 -11.76 -21.90
N GLU A 147 2.80 -11.16 -23.08
CA GLU A 147 2.24 -11.75 -24.29
C GLU A 147 3.01 -13.02 -24.70
N ASN A 148 4.33 -13.05 -24.48
CA ASN A 148 5.12 -14.27 -24.63
C ASN A 148 4.70 -15.37 -23.63
N CYS A 149 4.39 -15.04 -22.36
CA CYS A 149 3.84 -16.02 -21.42
C CYS A 149 2.50 -16.61 -21.90
N TYR A 150 1.63 -15.79 -22.51
CA TYR A 150 0.40 -16.27 -23.15
C TYR A 150 0.70 -17.17 -24.38
N LYS A 151 1.58 -16.73 -25.29
CA LYS A 151 1.96 -17.48 -26.50
C LYS A 151 2.57 -18.86 -26.20
N TYR A 152 3.37 -18.98 -25.13
CA TYR A 152 3.94 -20.26 -24.69
C TYR A 152 2.98 -21.11 -23.85
N GLY A 153 1.82 -20.56 -23.47
CA GLY A 153 0.84 -21.15 -22.56
C GLY A 153 1.31 -21.14 -21.11
N HIS A 154 0.40 -20.86 -20.17
CA HIS A 154 0.73 -20.85 -18.75
C HIS A 154 1.28 -22.23 -18.30
N LYS A 155 2.26 -22.20 -17.39
CA LYS A 155 2.86 -23.40 -16.77
C LYS A 155 2.52 -23.51 -15.28
N GLN A 156 1.88 -22.47 -14.77
CA GLN A 156 1.30 -22.38 -13.44
C GLN A 156 -0.01 -21.59 -13.59
N PRO A 157 -1.17 -22.26 -13.60
CA PRO A 157 -2.48 -21.62 -13.72
C PRO A 157 -2.90 -20.92 -12.43
N LEU A 158 -2.39 -21.36 -11.27
CA LEU A 158 -2.77 -20.78 -9.99
C LEU A 158 -1.98 -19.50 -9.70
N ILE A 159 -2.70 -18.45 -9.32
CA ILE A 159 -2.15 -17.18 -8.84
C ILE A 159 -2.68 -16.89 -7.45
N TRP A 160 -1.77 -16.60 -6.52
CA TRP A 160 -2.13 -15.93 -5.28
C TRP A 160 -2.06 -14.42 -5.52
N PHE A 161 -3.05 -13.69 -5.01
CA PHE A 161 -3.17 -12.25 -5.16
C PHE A 161 -3.41 -11.60 -3.82
N CYS A 162 -2.96 -10.36 -3.64
CA CYS A 162 -3.42 -9.54 -2.53
C CYS A 162 -3.50 -8.06 -2.90
N GLN A 163 -4.55 -7.41 -2.37
CA GLN A 163 -4.91 -6.03 -2.62
C GLN A 163 -5.12 -5.29 -1.31
N ARG A 164 -4.81 -3.99 -1.31
CA ARG A 164 -5.37 -3.03 -0.35
C ARG A 164 -6.11 -1.95 -1.12
N ALA A 165 -7.34 -1.66 -0.73
CA ALA A 165 -8.07 -0.47 -1.17
C ALA A 165 -7.99 0.57 -0.05
N ASP A 166 -7.51 1.78 -0.34
CA ASP A 166 -7.45 2.87 0.63
C ASP A 166 -8.71 3.74 0.51
N TYR A 167 -9.18 4.27 1.65
CA TYR A 167 -10.40 5.04 1.78
C TYR A 167 -10.12 6.25 2.67
N MET A 168 -10.33 7.46 2.12
CA MET A 168 -10.63 8.62 2.95
C MET A 168 -12.15 8.67 3.13
N THR A 169 -12.67 9.30 4.19
CA THR A 169 -14.11 9.19 4.51
C THR A 169 -14.99 9.48 3.28
N HIS A 170 -15.79 8.49 2.90
CA HIS A 170 -16.70 8.38 1.74
C HIS A 170 -16.16 7.82 0.41
N GLN A 171 -14.86 7.85 0.09
CA GLN A 171 -14.39 7.48 -1.26
C GLN A 171 -13.01 6.81 -1.29
N ILE A 172 -12.81 5.93 -2.28
CA ILE A 172 -11.56 5.20 -2.53
C ILE A 172 -10.47 6.11 -3.09
N ASN A 173 -9.27 5.91 -2.57
CA ASN A 173 -8.00 6.29 -3.16
C ASN A 173 -7.22 4.98 -3.44
N ALA A 174 -6.59 4.84 -4.60
CA ALA A 174 -5.70 3.70 -4.83
C ALA A 174 -4.31 3.98 -4.24
N GLY A 175 -3.61 2.94 -3.76
CA GLY A 175 -2.17 3.08 -3.51
C GLY A 175 -1.50 1.95 -2.72
N PRO A 176 -0.22 2.14 -2.35
CA PRO A 176 0.16 1.93 -0.95
C PRO A 176 0.40 0.52 -0.32
N ILE A 177 0.13 -0.65 -0.91
CA ILE A 177 0.04 -1.97 -0.19
C ILE A 177 1.29 -2.33 0.61
N GLY A 178 1.31 -2.01 1.90
CA GLY A 178 2.37 -2.36 2.85
C GLY A 178 1.80 -2.31 4.25
N GLY A 179 2.54 -2.82 5.23
CA GLY A 179 1.98 -3.09 6.55
C GLY A 179 1.22 -4.42 6.63
N LEU A 180 1.52 -5.37 5.74
CA LEU A 180 1.01 -6.74 5.77
C LEU A 180 1.39 -7.47 7.07
N GLY A 181 2.59 -7.20 7.61
CA GLY A 181 3.02 -7.70 8.93
C GLY A 181 2.75 -6.72 10.08
N ILE A 182 2.83 -5.42 9.80
CA ILE A 182 2.88 -4.40 10.86
C ILE A 182 1.52 -3.94 11.38
N SER A 183 0.46 -4.03 10.57
CA SER A 183 -0.86 -3.44 10.87
C SER A 183 -1.60 -4.11 12.05
N SER A 184 -1.49 -5.44 12.17
CA SER A 184 -1.98 -6.20 13.33
C SER A 184 -1.38 -5.65 14.64
N ARG A 185 -0.07 -5.43 14.65
CA ARG A 185 0.71 -4.93 15.81
C ARG A 185 0.34 -3.49 16.19
N VAL A 186 -0.07 -2.64 15.25
CA VAL A 186 -0.58 -1.29 15.55
C VAL A 186 -1.92 -1.35 16.27
N THR A 187 -2.78 -2.28 15.85
CA THR A 187 -4.09 -2.51 16.50
C THR A 187 -3.90 -3.05 17.92
N MET A 188 -2.96 -3.98 18.11
CA MET A 188 -2.56 -4.49 19.43
C MET A 188 -1.91 -3.42 20.32
N LEU A 189 -1.09 -2.52 19.76
CA LEU A 189 -0.55 -1.36 20.48
C LEU A 189 -1.70 -0.49 20.99
N HIS A 190 -2.67 -0.15 20.14
CA HIS A 190 -3.80 0.67 20.55
C HIS A 190 -4.71 -0.02 21.57
N GLN A 191 -4.91 -1.34 21.48
CA GLN A 191 -5.59 -2.11 22.54
C GLN A 191 -4.86 -1.98 23.89
N HIS A 192 -3.51 -2.07 23.87
CA HIS A 192 -2.68 -1.86 25.06
C HIS A 192 -2.77 -0.42 25.59
N VAL A 193 -2.64 0.60 24.74
CA VAL A 193 -2.75 2.01 25.16
C VAL A 193 -4.13 2.29 25.76
N LEU A 194 -5.22 1.89 25.07
CA LEU A 194 -6.57 2.10 25.59
C LEU A 194 -6.83 1.33 26.89
N SER A 195 -6.21 0.16 27.11
CA SER A 195 -6.35 -0.59 28.38
C SER A 195 -5.80 0.14 29.61
N MET A 196 -4.99 1.18 29.41
CA MET A 196 -4.50 2.09 30.47
C MET A 196 -5.40 3.32 30.63
N THR A 197 -6.61 3.30 30.06
CA THR A 197 -7.60 4.38 30.08
C THR A 197 -9.00 3.85 30.42
N ASN A 198 -9.99 4.73 30.55
CA ASN A 198 -11.41 4.35 30.67
C ASN A 198 -12.13 4.26 29.31
N ALA A 199 -11.41 4.27 28.18
CA ALA A 199 -12.00 4.18 26.84
C ALA A 199 -12.36 2.74 26.46
N ASP A 200 -13.38 2.58 25.61
CA ASP A 200 -13.78 1.26 25.09
C ASP A 200 -12.70 0.73 24.13
N ASN A 201 -12.14 -0.43 24.46
CA ASN A 201 -11.18 -1.18 23.66
C ASN A 201 -11.73 -2.55 23.20
N SER A 202 -13.05 -2.75 23.32
CA SER A 202 -13.72 -3.97 22.86
C SER A 202 -13.55 -4.18 21.36
N PRO A 203 -13.67 -5.41 20.85
CA PRO A 203 -13.68 -5.69 19.40
C PRO A 203 -14.74 -4.92 18.60
N ALA A 204 -15.77 -4.39 19.26
CA ALA A 204 -16.77 -3.53 18.65
C ALA A 204 -16.25 -2.09 18.45
N ALA A 205 -15.50 -1.53 19.41
CA ALA A 205 -14.89 -0.22 19.29
C ALA A 205 -13.57 -0.24 18.50
N LEU A 206 -12.72 -1.23 18.74
CA LEU A 206 -11.40 -1.38 18.11
C LEU A 206 -11.33 -2.73 17.38
N PRO A 207 -11.67 -2.78 16.07
CA PRO A 207 -11.83 -4.02 15.33
C PRO A 207 -10.57 -4.90 15.34
N PRO A 208 -10.71 -6.24 15.44
CA PRO A 208 -9.59 -7.16 15.28
C PRO A 208 -8.88 -6.98 13.94
N ASN A 209 -7.56 -7.21 13.94
CA ASN A 209 -6.72 -7.07 12.76
C ASN A 209 -5.79 -8.29 12.63
N HIS A 210 -6.06 -9.09 11.63
CA HIS A 210 -5.42 -10.36 11.34
C HIS A 210 -4.76 -10.35 9.95
N THR A 211 -4.28 -9.18 9.49
CA THR A 211 -3.67 -9.02 8.16
C THR A 211 -2.49 -9.96 7.94
N ASP A 212 -1.60 -10.12 8.92
CA ASP A 212 -0.44 -11.03 8.84
C ASP A 212 -0.89 -12.50 8.74
N THR A 213 -1.80 -12.91 9.60
CA THR A 213 -2.42 -14.25 9.57
C THR A 213 -3.17 -14.51 8.25
N MET A 214 -3.83 -13.50 7.69
CA MET A 214 -4.57 -13.58 6.43
C MET A 214 -3.62 -13.82 5.24
N VAL A 215 -2.54 -13.03 5.16
CA VAL A 215 -1.52 -13.18 4.11
C VAL A 215 -0.80 -14.51 4.24
N ALA A 216 -0.43 -14.90 5.46
CA ALA A 216 0.19 -16.19 5.73
C ALA A 216 -0.70 -17.36 5.30
N LYS A 217 -2.00 -17.33 5.62
CA LYS A 217 -2.98 -18.34 5.14
C LYS A 217 -3.06 -18.37 3.62
N ALA A 218 -3.09 -17.22 2.95
CA ALA A 218 -3.13 -17.18 1.48
C ALA A 218 -1.86 -17.78 0.85
N LEU A 219 -0.68 -17.46 1.39
CA LEU A 219 0.60 -18.01 0.94
C LEU A 219 0.72 -19.52 1.21
N TYR A 220 0.30 -19.98 2.40
CA TYR A 220 0.28 -21.40 2.73
C TYR A 220 -0.67 -22.19 1.83
N MET A 221 -1.87 -21.66 1.54
CA MET A 221 -2.82 -22.31 0.63
C MET A 221 -2.30 -22.36 -0.81
N ALA A 222 -1.61 -21.31 -1.28
CA ALA A 222 -0.94 -21.32 -2.58
C ALA A 222 0.19 -22.37 -2.66
N TRP A 223 0.98 -22.52 -1.59
CA TRP A 223 2.01 -23.55 -1.49
C TRP A 223 1.40 -24.96 -1.42
N ASN A 224 0.34 -25.15 -0.64
CA ASN A 224 -0.35 -26.43 -0.53
C ASN A 224 -0.98 -26.84 -1.87
N ALA A 225 -1.56 -25.90 -2.60
CA ALA A 225 -2.11 -26.13 -3.94
C ALA A 225 -1.04 -26.44 -5.01
N PHE A 226 0.23 -26.07 -4.78
CA PHE A 226 1.36 -26.48 -5.63
C PHE A 226 1.72 -27.97 -5.45
N GLY A 227 1.35 -28.60 -4.33
CA GLY A 227 1.38 -30.05 -4.16
C GLY A 227 2.76 -30.69 -3.99
N ASN A 228 3.77 -29.95 -3.50
CA ASN A 228 5.11 -30.49 -3.24
C ASN A 228 5.65 -30.05 -1.86
N SER A 229 5.89 -31.02 -0.97
CA SER A 229 6.35 -30.77 0.42
C SER A 229 7.76 -30.21 0.54
N GLU A 230 8.63 -30.48 -0.45
CA GLU A 230 10.04 -30.04 -0.44
C GLU A 230 10.20 -28.63 -1.04
N ALA A 231 9.14 -28.09 -1.64
CA ALA A 231 9.18 -26.77 -2.25
C ALA A 231 9.07 -25.65 -1.20
N VAL A 232 9.64 -24.48 -1.51
CA VAL A 232 9.67 -23.31 -0.60
C VAL A 232 8.77 -22.18 -1.07
N ILE A 233 8.43 -21.29 -0.14
CA ILE A 233 7.87 -19.96 -0.43
C ILE A 233 9.02 -18.95 -0.48
N LEU A 234 9.21 -18.32 -1.63
CA LEU A 234 10.28 -17.34 -1.86
C LEU A 234 9.76 -15.91 -1.71
N PHE A 235 10.28 -15.19 -0.74
CA PHE A 235 10.13 -13.75 -0.56
C PHE A 235 11.24 -13.03 -1.33
N ILE A 236 10.90 -12.16 -2.29
CA ILE A 236 11.89 -11.36 -3.02
C ILE A 236 11.75 -9.89 -2.64
N HIS A 237 12.88 -9.23 -2.33
CA HIS A 237 13.00 -7.80 -2.07
C HIS A 237 13.89 -7.12 -3.12
N ALA A 238 13.71 -5.83 -3.39
CA ALA A 238 14.56 -5.13 -4.36
C ALA A 238 15.99 -4.90 -3.83
N HIS A 239 16.10 -4.45 -2.57
CA HIS A 239 17.36 -3.96 -1.98
C HIS A 239 17.54 -4.43 -0.53
N SER A 240 18.79 -4.50 -0.07
CA SER A 240 19.13 -4.90 1.31
C SER A 240 18.62 -3.97 2.40
N PHE A 241 18.22 -2.74 2.06
CA PHE A 241 17.61 -1.75 2.95
C PHE A 241 16.10 -1.58 2.72
N ASP A 242 15.42 -2.62 2.27
CA ASP A 242 13.97 -2.61 2.17
C ASP A 242 13.32 -2.51 3.56
N THR A 243 12.55 -1.45 3.80
CA THR A 243 11.82 -1.24 5.07
C THR A 243 10.76 -2.30 5.31
N ARG A 244 10.30 -3.00 4.26
CA ARG A 244 9.32 -4.08 4.30
C ARG A 244 9.92 -5.43 4.71
N LEU A 245 11.24 -5.56 4.79
CA LEU A 245 11.90 -6.83 5.13
C LEU A 245 11.44 -7.35 6.51
N ASN A 246 11.28 -6.44 7.48
CA ASN A 246 10.81 -6.79 8.83
C ASN A 246 9.40 -7.40 8.83
N GLU A 247 8.47 -6.76 8.11
CA GLU A 247 7.10 -7.28 8.03
C GLU A 247 6.98 -8.56 7.20
N SER A 248 7.85 -8.73 6.21
CA SER A 248 7.95 -9.97 5.42
C SER A 248 8.43 -11.13 6.28
N HIS A 249 9.38 -10.90 7.20
CA HIS A 249 9.73 -11.88 8.23
C HIS A 249 8.57 -12.16 9.21
N GLN A 250 7.76 -11.15 9.57
CA GLN A 250 6.58 -11.37 10.43
C GLN A 250 5.53 -12.27 9.75
N VAL A 251 5.26 -12.04 8.46
CA VAL A 251 4.39 -12.90 7.65
C VAL A 251 4.99 -14.31 7.49
N ALA A 252 6.30 -14.44 7.25
CA ALA A 252 6.97 -15.73 7.13
C ALA A 252 6.95 -16.55 8.44
N ASN A 253 7.19 -15.92 9.59
CA ASN A 253 7.06 -16.56 10.90
C ASN A 253 5.62 -17.04 11.14
N GLU A 254 4.63 -16.27 10.68
CA GLU A 254 3.22 -16.65 10.77
C GLU A 254 2.88 -17.82 9.81
N VAL A 255 3.48 -17.88 8.61
CA VAL A 255 3.42 -19.05 7.72
C VAL A 255 4.00 -20.30 8.39
N GLU A 256 5.19 -20.21 9.00
CA GLU A 256 5.81 -21.32 9.72
C GLU A 256 4.92 -21.79 10.88
N ARG A 257 4.33 -20.86 11.63
CA ARG A 257 3.42 -21.13 12.74
C ARG A 257 2.14 -21.84 12.30
N ILE A 258 1.45 -21.36 11.26
CA ILE A 258 0.18 -21.98 10.80
C ILE A 258 0.40 -23.29 10.04
N SER A 259 1.55 -23.44 9.37
CA SER A 259 1.93 -24.67 8.66
C SER A 259 2.53 -25.73 9.58
N ASN A 260 2.78 -25.41 10.86
CA ASN A 260 3.48 -26.27 11.82
C ASN A 260 4.82 -26.79 11.27
N GLY A 261 5.58 -25.93 10.60
CA GLY A 261 6.87 -26.24 9.97
C GLY A 261 6.82 -27.07 8.69
N GLN A 262 5.63 -27.30 8.09
CA GLN A 262 5.50 -28.07 6.83
C GLN A 262 6.14 -27.37 5.62
N THR A 263 6.26 -26.04 5.63
CA THR A 263 6.87 -25.26 4.55
C THR A 263 7.93 -24.31 5.11
N LYS A 264 8.86 -23.90 4.25
CA LYS A 264 9.94 -22.98 4.58
C LYS A 264 9.84 -21.71 3.75
N CYS A 265 10.08 -20.58 4.38
CA CYS A 265 10.22 -19.29 3.71
C CYS A 265 11.70 -18.99 3.45
N VAL A 266 12.03 -18.64 2.22
CA VAL A 266 13.38 -18.22 1.79
C VAL A 266 13.31 -16.76 1.35
N PHE A 267 14.37 -16.00 1.61
CA PHE A 267 14.48 -14.58 1.26
C PHE A 267 15.62 -14.37 0.28
N LEU A 268 15.38 -13.58 -0.78
CA LEU A 268 16.40 -13.13 -1.72
C LEU A 268 16.22 -11.65 -2.05
N LEU A 269 17.33 -10.98 -2.36
CA LEU A 269 17.32 -9.74 -3.12
C LEU A 269 17.07 -10.02 -4.61
N LEU A 270 16.56 -9.05 -5.36
CA LEU A 270 16.31 -9.19 -6.79
C LEU A 270 17.59 -9.51 -7.57
N SER A 271 18.72 -8.90 -7.19
CA SER A 271 20.04 -9.22 -7.76
C SER A 271 20.43 -10.69 -7.53
N GLU A 272 20.26 -11.18 -6.31
CA GLU A 272 20.54 -12.58 -5.95
C GLU A 272 19.58 -13.53 -6.68
N ALA A 273 18.31 -13.15 -6.83
CA ALA A 273 17.31 -13.91 -7.55
C ALA A 273 17.66 -14.06 -9.04
N VAL A 274 18.19 -13.02 -9.68
CA VAL A 274 18.65 -13.08 -11.08
C VAL A 274 19.86 -14.03 -11.25
N GLU A 275 20.77 -14.06 -10.28
CA GLU A 275 21.97 -14.92 -10.33
C GLU A 275 21.68 -16.38 -9.95
N ARG A 276 20.76 -16.62 -9.02
CA ARG A 276 20.60 -17.92 -8.33
C ARG A 276 19.33 -18.68 -8.69
N LEU A 277 18.33 -18.03 -9.29
CA LEU A 277 17.14 -18.72 -9.79
C LEU A 277 17.35 -19.18 -11.23
N THR A 278 17.04 -20.45 -11.46
CA THR A 278 17.07 -21.08 -12.78
C THR A 278 15.70 -21.65 -13.12
N ARG A 279 15.39 -21.74 -14.41
CA ARG A 279 14.21 -22.45 -14.89
C ARG A 279 14.64 -23.85 -15.35
N HIS A 280 14.03 -24.89 -14.78
CA HIS A 280 14.23 -26.25 -15.27
C HIS A 280 13.79 -26.34 -16.76
N PRO A 281 14.60 -26.93 -17.65
CA PRO A 281 14.38 -26.83 -19.10
C PRO A 281 13.04 -27.43 -19.54
N GLU A 282 12.69 -28.61 -19.02
CA GLU A 282 11.54 -29.41 -19.45
C GLU A 282 10.22 -29.03 -18.76
N ASN A 283 10.14 -29.16 -17.42
CA ASN A 283 8.92 -28.91 -16.65
C ASN A 283 8.71 -27.45 -16.21
N PHE A 284 9.59 -26.52 -16.62
CA PHE A 284 9.51 -25.08 -16.32
C PHE A 284 9.59 -24.69 -14.82
N SER A 285 9.86 -25.63 -13.91
CA SER A 285 10.01 -25.37 -12.47
C SER A 285 11.05 -24.29 -12.17
N LEU A 286 10.76 -23.45 -11.17
CA LEU A 286 11.69 -22.44 -10.67
C LEU A 286 12.57 -23.06 -9.58
N ILE A 287 13.88 -23.09 -9.82
CA ILE A 287 14.87 -23.78 -8.98
C ILE A 287 15.92 -22.78 -8.47
N LEU A 288 16.04 -22.67 -7.15
CA LEU A 288 17.07 -21.90 -6.46
C LEU A 288 18.32 -22.76 -6.24
N ASP A 289 19.49 -22.20 -6.57
CA ASP A 289 20.83 -22.80 -6.41
C ASP A 289 20.96 -24.21 -7.05
N GLY A 290 20.16 -24.47 -8.09
CA GLY A 290 20.08 -25.76 -8.78
C GLY A 290 19.52 -26.92 -7.95
N LYS A 291 18.94 -26.66 -6.76
CA LYS A 291 18.53 -27.70 -5.80
C LYS A 291 17.17 -27.49 -5.14
N ILE A 292 16.79 -26.25 -4.84
CA ILE A 292 15.61 -25.93 -4.04
C ILE A 292 14.46 -25.56 -4.98
N LEU A 293 13.38 -26.33 -4.96
CA LEU A 293 12.18 -26.04 -5.74
C LEU A 293 11.40 -24.88 -5.10
N VAL A 294 10.97 -23.91 -5.91
CA VAL A 294 10.16 -22.77 -5.46
C VAL A 294 8.71 -22.98 -5.90
N ALA A 295 7.79 -23.09 -4.94
CA ALA A 295 6.36 -23.24 -5.19
C ALA A 295 5.65 -21.89 -5.39
N VAL A 296 5.96 -20.93 -4.51
CA VAL A 296 5.30 -19.62 -4.45
C VAL A 296 6.36 -18.54 -4.46
N VAL A 297 6.15 -17.50 -5.26
CA VAL A 297 6.93 -16.25 -5.18
C VAL A 297 6.04 -15.18 -4.57
N HIS A 298 6.37 -14.75 -3.36
CA HIS A 298 5.82 -13.56 -2.73
C HIS A 298 6.73 -12.37 -3.10
N ASN A 299 6.24 -11.55 -4.03
CA ASN A 299 6.97 -10.36 -4.44
C ASN A 299 6.76 -9.23 -3.42
N CYS A 300 7.81 -8.86 -2.70
CA CYS A 300 7.79 -7.78 -1.70
C CYS A 300 8.21 -6.42 -2.29
N TYR A 301 8.61 -6.37 -3.57
CA TYR A 301 9.03 -5.13 -4.23
C TYR A 301 8.08 -4.72 -5.36
N THR A 302 7.81 -3.42 -5.44
CA THR A 302 7.43 -2.78 -6.69
C THR A 302 8.59 -2.91 -7.66
N VAL A 303 8.31 -3.28 -8.92
CA VAL A 303 9.33 -3.40 -9.96
C VAL A 303 10.24 -2.17 -9.90
N ASP A 304 11.52 -2.41 -9.66
CA ASP A 304 12.44 -1.45 -9.05
C ASP A 304 12.67 -0.21 -9.93
N ARG A 305 13.40 0.79 -9.43
CA ARG A 305 13.85 2.02 -10.10
C ARG A 305 14.46 1.84 -11.51
N ALA A 306 14.76 0.61 -11.92
CA ALA A 306 15.04 0.24 -13.31
C ALA A 306 13.83 0.40 -14.24
N THR A 307 12.59 0.11 -13.81
CA THR A 307 11.35 0.56 -14.44
C THR A 307 10.93 1.89 -13.84
N PRO A 308 11.00 3.01 -14.59
CA PRO A 308 10.43 4.24 -14.10
C PRO A 308 8.91 4.11 -14.11
N ASP A 309 8.38 4.12 -12.89
CA ASP A 309 7.19 4.85 -12.49
C ASP A 309 5.77 4.28 -12.79
N HIS A 310 5.13 3.83 -11.70
CA HIS A 310 3.70 4.04 -11.34
C HIS A 310 2.58 3.54 -12.29
N PHE A 311 2.16 2.28 -12.12
CA PHE A 311 0.89 1.71 -12.64
C PHE A 311 -0.36 2.08 -11.82
N GLU A 312 -0.28 3.12 -10.99
CA GLU A 312 -1.22 3.33 -9.88
C GLU A 312 -2.58 3.84 -10.33
N PHE A 313 -2.58 4.78 -11.27
CA PHE A 313 -3.73 5.64 -11.47
C PHE A 313 -4.61 5.26 -12.67
N ILE A 314 -4.11 4.47 -13.63
CA ILE A 314 -4.93 4.04 -14.78
C ILE A 314 -6.14 3.26 -14.30
N PHE A 315 -5.97 2.32 -13.35
CA PHE A 315 -7.12 1.60 -12.79
C PHE A 315 -8.11 2.48 -12.03
N GLU A 316 -7.62 3.52 -11.33
CA GLU A 316 -8.45 4.45 -10.59
C GLU A 316 -9.38 5.26 -11.54
N ILE A 317 -8.87 5.72 -12.69
CA ILE A 317 -9.72 6.37 -13.71
C ILE A 317 -10.53 5.35 -14.52
N LEU A 318 -9.93 4.24 -14.95
CA LEU A 318 -10.53 3.24 -15.82
C LEU A 318 -11.81 2.64 -15.24
N PHE A 319 -11.81 2.29 -13.96
CA PHE A 319 -13.01 1.76 -13.29
C PHE A 319 -14.07 2.83 -13.02
N THR A 320 -13.77 4.13 -13.12
CA THR A 320 -14.80 5.18 -13.06
C THR A 320 -15.54 5.37 -14.39
N MET A 321 -14.95 4.98 -15.52
CA MET A 321 -15.58 5.10 -16.84
C MET A 321 -16.90 4.30 -16.92
N PRO A 322 -17.94 4.80 -17.60
CA PRO A 322 -19.20 4.07 -17.81
C PRO A 322 -18.98 2.72 -18.50
N GLY A 323 -19.71 1.68 -18.09
CA GLY A 323 -19.67 0.34 -18.70
C GLY A 323 -18.46 -0.53 -18.33
N VAL A 324 -17.36 0.05 -17.82
CA VAL A 324 -16.12 -0.71 -17.55
C VAL A 324 -16.25 -1.67 -16.36
N VAL A 325 -16.89 -1.27 -15.25
CA VAL A 325 -17.13 -2.20 -14.13
C VAL A 325 -18.14 -3.28 -14.56
N GLU A 326 -19.16 -2.90 -15.32
CA GLU A 326 -20.23 -3.77 -15.81
C GLU A 326 -19.68 -4.86 -16.76
N ARG A 327 -18.64 -4.55 -17.57
CA ARG A 327 -17.91 -5.53 -18.39
C ARG A 327 -17.43 -6.73 -17.59
N PHE A 328 -16.98 -6.52 -16.36
CA PHE A 328 -16.42 -7.56 -15.50
C PHE A 328 -17.46 -8.23 -14.59
N PHE A 329 -18.71 -7.76 -14.57
CA PHE A 329 -19.83 -8.38 -13.86
C PHE A 329 -21.07 -8.45 -14.78
N PRO A 330 -21.01 -9.18 -15.90
CA PRO A 330 -22.07 -9.20 -16.92
C PRO A 330 -23.33 -9.96 -16.47
N ARG A 331 -23.29 -10.66 -15.34
CA ARG A 331 -24.36 -11.54 -14.87
C ARG A 331 -25.32 -10.78 -13.94
N PRO A 332 -26.65 -10.85 -14.13
CA PRO A 332 -27.60 -10.08 -13.32
C PRO A 332 -27.48 -10.29 -11.81
N GLU A 333 -27.11 -11.49 -11.35
CA GLU A 333 -26.89 -11.78 -9.94
C GLU A 333 -25.72 -11.01 -9.32
N GLU A 334 -24.76 -10.54 -10.13
CA GLU A 334 -23.58 -9.78 -9.71
C GLU A 334 -23.79 -8.25 -9.75
N ALA A 335 -24.95 -7.77 -10.20
CA ALA A 335 -25.24 -6.34 -10.29
C ALA A 335 -25.13 -5.58 -8.94
N HIS A 336 -25.32 -6.30 -7.82
CA HIS A 336 -25.10 -5.75 -6.48
C HIS A 336 -23.62 -5.40 -6.21
N MET A 337 -22.67 -6.17 -6.78
CA MET A 337 -21.23 -5.91 -6.69
C MET A 337 -20.86 -4.65 -7.48
N VAL A 338 -21.38 -4.52 -8.71
CA VAL A 338 -21.23 -3.31 -9.54
C VAL A 338 -21.69 -2.08 -8.75
N LYS A 339 -22.90 -2.13 -8.18
CA LYS A 339 -23.44 -1.03 -7.37
C LYS A 339 -22.53 -0.70 -6.19
N ALA A 340 -22.11 -1.71 -5.42
CA ALA A 340 -21.24 -1.52 -4.26
C ALA A 340 -19.90 -0.85 -4.64
N ILE A 341 -19.28 -1.27 -5.75
CA ILE A 341 -18.05 -0.68 -6.29
C ILE A 341 -18.29 0.77 -6.74
N ARG A 342 -19.31 1.01 -7.58
CA ARG A 342 -19.65 2.35 -8.10
C ARG A 342 -19.95 3.35 -6.98
N GLU A 343 -20.50 2.90 -5.85
CA GLU A 343 -20.78 3.72 -4.66
C GLU A 343 -19.55 4.13 -3.84
N VAL A 344 -18.38 3.53 -4.06
CA VAL A 344 -17.13 3.85 -3.32
C VAL A 344 -16.03 4.45 -4.20
N LEU A 345 -16.16 4.40 -5.53
CA LEU A 345 -15.26 5.09 -6.44
C LEU A 345 -15.37 6.61 -6.32
N THR A 346 -14.23 7.30 -6.35
CA THR A 346 -14.18 8.77 -6.46
C THR A 346 -14.62 9.21 -7.86
N LYS A 347 -15.28 10.37 -7.99
CA LYS A 347 -15.53 10.97 -9.30
C LYS A 347 -14.23 11.44 -9.92
N SER A 348 -13.95 10.92 -11.11
CA SER A 348 -12.73 11.16 -11.85
C SER A 348 -13.06 11.32 -13.34
N TRP A 349 -12.28 12.16 -14.04
CA TRP A 349 -12.48 12.53 -15.43
C TRP A 349 -11.15 12.47 -16.18
N SER A 350 -11.06 11.68 -17.25
CA SER A 350 -9.99 11.81 -18.23
C SER A 350 -10.11 13.19 -18.89
N ILE A 351 -8.98 13.88 -19.10
CA ILE A 351 -8.97 15.17 -19.81
C ILE A 351 -8.29 15.11 -21.18
N GLY A 352 -8.02 13.88 -21.65
CA GLY A 352 -7.48 13.61 -22.97
C GLY A 352 -8.45 13.87 -24.12
N GLU A 353 -7.92 13.75 -25.33
CA GLU A 353 -8.70 13.86 -26.57
C GLU A 353 -9.77 12.75 -26.66
N GLY A 354 -10.93 13.06 -27.22
CA GLY A 354 -12.04 12.12 -27.37
C GLY A 354 -13.00 12.01 -26.17
N ASN A 355 -12.72 12.61 -25.01
CA ASN A 355 -13.71 12.72 -23.92
C ASN A 355 -14.56 14.00 -24.06
N GLU A 356 -15.86 13.84 -24.28
CA GLU A 356 -16.83 14.94 -24.41
C GLU A 356 -16.90 15.84 -23.15
N GLU A 357 -16.68 15.27 -21.95
CA GLU A 357 -16.72 16.03 -20.69
C GLU A 357 -15.42 16.84 -20.41
N ALA A 358 -14.33 16.59 -21.14
CA ALA A 358 -13.00 17.12 -20.83
C ALA A 358 -12.97 18.66 -20.75
N GLU A 359 -13.54 19.34 -21.74
CA GLU A 359 -13.57 20.80 -21.77
C GLU A 359 -14.53 21.41 -20.73
N GLU A 360 -15.55 20.66 -20.27
CA GLU A 360 -16.42 21.12 -19.18
C GLU A 360 -15.72 20.99 -17.81
N ILE A 361 -15.07 19.85 -17.53
CA ILE A 361 -14.34 19.67 -16.27
C ILE A 361 -13.14 20.62 -16.19
N ILE A 362 -12.40 20.85 -17.29
CA ILE A 362 -11.32 21.85 -17.34
C ILE A 362 -11.82 23.26 -16.99
N LYS A 363 -13.01 23.67 -17.49
CA LYS A 363 -13.61 24.95 -17.12
C LYS A 363 -13.97 25.02 -15.63
N LYS A 364 -14.60 23.97 -15.08
CA LYS A 364 -14.94 23.89 -13.64
C LYS A 364 -13.70 23.98 -12.75
N VAL A 365 -12.63 23.29 -13.14
CA VAL A 365 -11.32 23.27 -12.45
C VAL A 365 -10.63 24.61 -12.54
N LYS A 366 -10.67 25.30 -13.68
CA LYS A 366 -10.12 26.66 -13.83
C LYS A 366 -10.82 27.72 -12.97
N ILE A 367 -12.06 27.49 -12.57
CA ILE A 367 -12.81 28.40 -11.66
C ILE A 367 -12.56 28.03 -10.19
N ASN A 368 -12.44 26.75 -9.84
CA ASN A 368 -12.28 26.30 -8.45
C ASN A 368 -11.25 25.15 -8.33
N PRO A 369 -9.94 25.38 -8.54
CA PRO A 369 -8.96 24.27 -8.55
C PRO A 369 -8.80 23.62 -7.17
N GLU A 370 -9.18 24.30 -6.08
CA GLU A 370 -9.17 23.76 -4.71
C GLU A 370 -10.10 22.56 -4.51
N ASN A 371 -11.11 22.41 -5.40
CA ASN A 371 -12.08 21.32 -5.37
C ASN A 371 -11.55 20.03 -6.03
N TYR A 372 -10.36 20.07 -6.62
CA TYR A 372 -9.85 19.00 -7.48
C TYR A 372 -8.40 18.62 -7.14
N VAL A 373 -8.03 17.45 -7.64
CA VAL A 373 -6.65 16.98 -7.72
C VAL A 373 -6.43 16.54 -9.16
N MET A 374 -5.39 17.05 -9.81
CA MET A 374 -4.94 16.45 -11.07
C MET A 374 -3.89 15.40 -10.74
N LYS A 375 -4.08 14.18 -11.23
CA LYS A 375 -3.16 13.07 -11.09
C LYS A 375 -2.63 12.72 -12.49
N TRP A 376 -1.33 12.43 -12.58
CA TRP A 376 -0.73 11.87 -13.78
C TRP A 376 -1.21 10.42 -13.97
N ASN A 377 -1.63 10.02 -15.17
CA ASN A 377 -2.09 8.66 -15.42
C ASN A 377 -1.01 7.75 -16.05
N GLU A 378 0.01 8.30 -16.70
CA GLU A 378 0.99 7.47 -17.40
C GLU A 378 1.89 6.70 -16.44
N CYS A 379 2.16 5.46 -16.84
CA CYS A 379 3.06 4.56 -16.14
C CYS A 379 4.42 4.59 -16.85
N GLY A 380 5.17 5.67 -16.68
CA GLY A 380 6.43 5.85 -17.38
C GLY A 380 7.32 6.96 -16.84
N ASN A 381 8.42 7.20 -17.54
CA ASN A 381 9.45 8.14 -17.10
C ASN A 381 9.01 9.59 -17.38
N CYS A 382 8.54 10.32 -16.38
CA CYS A 382 8.55 11.78 -16.45
C CYS A 382 9.76 12.33 -15.69
N GLU A 383 10.50 13.20 -16.35
CA GLU A 383 11.60 13.94 -15.71
C GLU A 383 11.08 14.88 -14.60
N SER A 384 9.77 15.19 -14.59
CA SER A 384 9.10 15.92 -13.52
C SER A 384 8.91 15.07 -12.27
N LYS A 385 9.51 15.49 -11.14
CA LYS A 385 9.36 14.82 -9.83
C LYS A 385 7.96 14.91 -9.22
N GLU A 386 7.06 15.72 -9.79
CA GLU A 386 5.70 15.96 -9.30
C GLU A 386 4.66 15.31 -10.22
N LYS A 387 3.72 14.56 -9.63
CA LYS A 387 2.74 13.71 -10.33
C LYS A 387 1.30 13.92 -9.86
N ILE A 388 1.14 14.67 -8.77
CA ILE A 388 -0.14 14.99 -8.16
C ILE A 388 -0.13 16.51 -7.95
N PHE A 389 -1.06 17.21 -8.59
CA PHE A 389 -1.11 18.66 -8.65
C PHE A 389 -2.38 19.16 -7.93
N PHE A 390 -2.23 20.27 -7.21
CA PHE A 390 -3.28 20.87 -6.36
C PHE A 390 -3.33 22.39 -6.59
N GLY A 391 -4.53 22.98 -6.54
CA GLY A 391 -4.70 24.45 -6.66
C GLY A 391 -4.10 25.00 -7.97
N ASP A 392 -3.42 26.13 -7.88
CA ASP A 392 -2.76 26.81 -9.01
C ASP A 392 -1.83 25.91 -9.85
N LYS A 393 -1.23 24.87 -9.25
CA LYS A 393 -0.40 23.92 -10.01
C LYS A 393 -1.20 23.15 -11.05
N ILE A 394 -2.49 22.89 -10.81
CA ILE A 394 -3.38 22.30 -11.81
C ILE A 394 -3.57 23.27 -12.98
N ILE A 395 -3.72 24.57 -12.70
CA ILE A 395 -3.92 25.61 -13.71
C ILE A 395 -2.67 25.75 -14.59
N GLN A 396 -1.50 25.87 -13.97
CA GLN A 396 -0.21 25.90 -14.66
C GLN A 396 0.00 24.64 -15.51
N LYS A 397 -0.35 23.45 -14.97
CA LYS A 397 -0.17 22.20 -15.71
C LYS A 397 -1.15 22.09 -16.89
N LEU A 398 -2.37 22.64 -16.79
CA LEU A 398 -3.35 22.73 -17.88
C LEU A 398 -2.95 23.67 -19.04
N GLU A 399 -1.79 24.36 -18.97
CA GLU A 399 -1.21 25.09 -20.10
C GLU A 399 -0.46 24.16 -21.09
N MET A 400 -0.37 22.86 -20.78
CA MET A 400 0.18 21.84 -21.68
C MET A 400 -0.57 21.76 -23.04
N PRO A 401 0.10 21.32 -24.12
CA PRO A 401 -0.56 20.97 -25.38
C PRO A 401 -1.66 19.91 -25.20
N ASN A 402 -2.69 19.93 -26.04
CA ASN A 402 -3.83 19.01 -25.94
C ASN A 402 -3.42 17.52 -25.94
N PHE A 403 -2.45 17.13 -26.78
CA PHE A 403 -1.97 15.75 -26.85
C PHE A 403 -1.32 15.26 -25.54
N GLU A 404 -0.78 16.16 -24.71
CA GLU A 404 -0.26 15.79 -23.38
C GLU A 404 -1.38 15.54 -22.35
N ARG A 405 -2.62 15.97 -22.61
CA ARG A 405 -3.72 15.80 -21.65
C ARG A 405 -4.17 14.35 -21.52
N ASN A 406 -3.95 13.51 -22.54
CA ASN A 406 -4.12 12.05 -22.46
C ASN A 406 -3.35 11.45 -21.29
N ARG A 407 -2.32 12.14 -20.81
CA ARG A 407 -1.44 11.73 -19.72
C ARG A 407 -1.98 12.07 -18.33
N TYR A 408 -3.11 12.76 -18.21
CA TYR A 408 -3.63 13.25 -16.92
C TYR A 408 -5.13 12.99 -16.78
N PHE A 409 -5.56 12.90 -15.53
CA PHE A 409 -6.96 12.92 -15.16
C PHE A 409 -7.18 13.84 -13.97
N ILE A 410 -8.42 14.27 -13.82
CA ILE A 410 -8.88 15.14 -12.74
C ILE A 410 -9.78 14.31 -11.83
N MET A 411 -9.59 14.45 -10.52
CA MET A 411 -10.32 13.74 -9.47
C MET A 411 -10.95 14.78 -8.53
N GLU A 412 -12.15 14.52 -8.01
CA GLU A 412 -12.75 15.34 -6.95
C GLU A 412 -11.86 15.29 -5.68
N LYS A 413 -11.48 16.44 -5.12
CA LYS A 413 -10.58 16.50 -3.96
C LYS A 413 -11.30 16.03 -2.70
N LEU A 414 -10.88 14.89 -2.18
CA LEU A 414 -11.38 14.31 -0.95
C LEU A 414 -11.19 15.29 0.23
N ARG A 415 -12.25 15.47 1.02
CA ARG A 415 -12.26 16.30 2.24
C ARG A 415 -12.55 15.42 3.47
N PRO A 416 -11.57 14.60 3.90
CA PRO A 416 -11.76 13.74 5.06
C PRO A 416 -11.98 14.53 6.35
N ALA A 417 -12.68 13.89 7.29
CA ALA A 417 -12.80 14.40 8.66
C ALA A 417 -11.40 14.63 9.27
N GLN A 418 -11.24 15.76 9.96
CA GLN A 418 -10.04 16.06 10.73
C GLN A 418 -10.23 15.59 12.17
N VAL A 419 -9.22 14.88 12.69
CA VAL A 419 -9.15 14.40 14.06
C VAL A 419 -7.97 15.07 14.77
N LYS A 420 -7.90 14.94 16.10
CA LYS A 420 -6.72 15.32 16.89
C LYS A 420 -6.02 14.08 17.40
N ASN A 421 -4.71 14.00 17.24
CA ASN A 421 -3.91 12.87 17.71
C ASN A 421 -2.49 13.30 18.10
N HIS A 422 -1.67 12.35 18.56
CA HIS A 422 -0.25 12.53 18.86
C HIS A 422 0.55 11.56 17.99
N PHE A 423 1.47 12.06 17.18
CA PHE A 423 2.33 11.23 16.33
C PHE A 423 3.66 10.98 17.03
N ILE A 424 4.02 9.71 17.20
CA ILE A 424 5.25 9.27 17.87
C ILE A 424 6.20 8.71 16.82
N PHE A 425 7.40 9.28 16.75
CA PHE A 425 8.49 8.87 15.86
C PHE A 425 9.71 8.43 16.70
N PRO A 426 10.64 7.64 16.15
CA PRO A 426 11.89 7.24 16.81
C PRO A 426 12.59 8.35 17.63
N ASP A 427 12.76 9.53 17.01
CA ASP A 427 13.59 10.61 17.57
C ASP A 427 12.77 11.85 17.97
N SER A 428 11.43 11.82 17.87
CA SER A 428 10.56 12.97 18.16
C SER A 428 9.10 12.60 18.35
N ALA A 429 8.29 13.55 18.84
CA ALA A 429 6.84 13.46 18.77
C ALA A 429 6.23 14.79 18.31
N LEU A 430 5.05 14.71 17.69
CA LEU A 430 4.18 15.84 17.39
C LEU A 430 2.87 15.64 18.16
N LEU A 431 2.56 16.52 19.11
CA LEU A 431 1.39 16.37 19.98
C LEU A 431 0.20 17.21 19.53
N ASN A 432 -1.02 16.73 19.81
CA ASN A 432 -2.27 17.47 19.62
C ASN A 432 -2.40 18.04 18.18
N VAL A 433 -1.89 17.28 17.21
CA VAL A 433 -1.88 17.69 15.80
C VAL A 433 -3.25 17.44 15.17
N ALA A 434 -3.68 18.39 14.33
CA ALA A 434 -4.79 18.16 13.41
C ALA A 434 -4.33 17.16 12.34
N ALA A 435 -5.09 16.07 12.20
CA ALA A 435 -4.71 14.91 11.42
C ALA A 435 -5.86 14.35 10.59
N THR A 436 -5.52 13.56 9.59
CA THR A 436 -6.43 12.98 8.61
C THR A 436 -6.17 11.48 8.51
N PRO A 437 -7.12 10.62 8.94
CA PRO A 437 -7.01 9.18 8.78
C PRO A 437 -7.41 8.72 7.36
N GLU A 438 -6.68 7.73 6.87
CA GLU A 438 -6.93 6.99 5.63
C GLU A 438 -6.97 5.49 5.97
N LEU A 439 -8.13 4.86 5.80
CA LEU A 439 -8.38 3.45 6.10
C LEU A 439 -8.00 2.60 4.88
N GLY A 440 -7.06 1.67 5.02
CA GLY A 440 -6.79 0.63 4.05
C GLY A 440 -7.48 -0.68 4.43
N ILE A 441 -8.29 -1.27 3.55
CA ILE A 441 -8.84 -2.62 3.73
C ILE A 441 -8.06 -3.58 2.84
N PHE A 442 -7.54 -4.66 3.41
CA PHE A 442 -6.85 -5.71 2.67
C PHE A 442 -7.79 -6.86 2.29
N GLY A 443 -7.42 -7.56 1.22
CA GLY A 443 -7.90 -8.91 0.96
C GLY A 443 -6.95 -9.65 0.04
N CYS A 444 -6.74 -10.95 0.28
CA CYS A 444 -6.01 -11.83 -0.61
C CYS A 444 -6.94 -12.88 -1.26
N PHE A 445 -6.54 -13.51 -2.36
CA PHE A 445 -7.20 -14.71 -2.90
C PHE A 445 -6.20 -15.69 -3.53
N LEU A 446 -6.64 -16.92 -3.75
CA LEU A 446 -6.03 -17.90 -4.65
C LEU A 446 -7.02 -18.17 -5.79
N GLY A 447 -6.60 -17.95 -7.04
CA GLY A 447 -7.45 -18.10 -8.23
C GLY A 447 -6.72 -18.81 -9.36
N ASN A 448 -7.48 -19.27 -10.36
CA ASN A 448 -6.97 -19.89 -11.57
C ASN A 448 -7.14 -18.92 -12.76
N ILE A 449 -6.04 -18.62 -13.44
CA ILE A 449 -6.00 -17.67 -14.56
C ILE A 449 -6.52 -18.24 -15.89
N GLU A 450 -6.63 -19.57 -16.01
CA GLU A 450 -7.08 -20.23 -17.24
C GLU A 450 -8.61 -20.30 -17.34
N ASP A 451 -9.32 -20.43 -16.21
CA ASP A 451 -10.79 -20.52 -16.15
C ASP A 451 -11.45 -19.36 -15.38
N GLY A 452 -10.66 -18.48 -14.75
CA GLY A 452 -11.15 -17.35 -13.96
C GLY A 452 -11.80 -17.72 -12.62
N THR A 453 -11.64 -18.95 -12.14
CA THR A 453 -12.19 -19.39 -10.85
C THR A 453 -11.39 -18.85 -9.66
N VAL A 454 -12.07 -18.62 -8.54
CA VAL A 454 -11.44 -18.28 -7.26
C VAL A 454 -11.59 -19.46 -6.31
N LEU A 455 -10.47 -20.07 -5.95
CA LEU A 455 -10.40 -21.27 -5.09
C LEU A 455 -10.57 -20.89 -3.62
N HIS A 456 -9.90 -19.82 -3.19
CA HIS A 456 -9.97 -19.29 -1.83
C HIS A 456 -9.98 -17.76 -1.85
N GLN A 457 -10.85 -17.14 -1.05
CA GLN A 457 -10.91 -15.68 -0.89
C GLN A 457 -10.81 -15.31 0.59
N PHE A 458 -9.93 -14.37 0.90
CA PHE A 458 -9.61 -13.91 2.25
C PHE A 458 -9.86 -12.40 2.36
N SER A 459 -10.77 -12.02 3.26
CA SER A 459 -11.22 -10.64 3.50
C SER A 459 -12.03 -10.59 4.81
N GLY A 460 -12.22 -9.40 5.38
CA GLY A 460 -13.11 -9.18 6.54
C GLY A 460 -12.40 -8.53 7.73
N GLU A 461 -11.31 -9.14 8.18
CA GLU A 461 -10.59 -8.76 9.42
C GLU A 461 -9.13 -8.36 9.13
N ALA A 462 -8.87 -7.79 7.96
CA ALA A 462 -7.54 -7.34 7.55
C ALA A 462 -7.61 -5.88 7.09
N HIS A 463 -7.01 -4.99 7.88
CA HIS A 463 -7.06 -3.56 7.64
C HIS A 463 -5.79 -2.86 8.12
N GLN A 464 -5.65 -1.59 7.78
CA GLN A 464 -4.62 -0.67 8.27
C GLN A 464 -5.26 0.71 8.34
N MET A 465 -4.79 1.58 9.23
CA MET A 465 -4.99 3.01 9.05
C MET A 465 -3.63 3.69 8.93
N LYS A 466 -3.58 4.69 8.05
CA LYS A 466 -2.46 5.63 7.95
C LYS A 466 -3.03 6.99 8.32
N THR A 467 -2.36 7.72 9.19
CA THR A 467 -2.86 9.03 9.61
C THR A 467 -1.80 10.08 9.35
N LYS A 468 -2.14 11.08 8.54
CA LYS A 468 -1.25 12.17 8.11
C LYS A 468 -1.63 13.49 8.79
N LEU A 469 -0.71 14.46 8.85
CA LEU A 469 -1.05 15.80 9.28
C LEU A 469 -2.08 16.41 8.30
N ALA A 470 -3.11 17.10 8.83
CA ALA A 470 -4.19 17.66 8.01
C ALA A 470 -3.72 18.77 7.04
N SER A 471 -2.53 19.35 7.30
CA SER A 471 -1.87 20.33 6.43
C SER A 471 -1.15 19.71 5.23
N GLU A 472 -0.99 18.40 5.17
CA GLU A 472 -0.14 17.72 4.18
C GLU A 472 -1.01 17.09 3.08
N ASN A 473 -0.76 17.47 1.82
CA ASN A 473 -1.48 16.88 0.69
C ASN A 473 -1.12 15.39 0.49
N GLU A 474 0.14 14.99 0.75
CA GLU A 474 0.63 13.61 0.61
C GLU A 474 0.91 12.92 1.96
N GLY A 475 0.58 11.62 2.07
CA GLY A 475 0.53 10.86 3.33
C GLY A 475 1.56 9.73 3.50
N GLY A 476 2.73 9.81 2.86
CA GLY A 476 3.75 8.77 2.99
C GLY A 476 4.40 8.74 4.37
N ILE A 477 4.34 7.61 5.10
CA ILE A 477 4.93 7.46 6.45
C ILE A 477 6.44 7.74 6.42
N TRP A 478 7.14 7.28 5.38
CA TRP A 478 8.57 7.55 5.15
C TRP A 478 8.93 9.04 4.99
N LYS A 479 7.95 9.92 4.72
CA LYS A 479 8.18 11.39 4.67
C LYS A 479 8.23 12.03 6.07
N GLY A 480 7.99 11.27 7.15
CA GLY A 480 7.93 11.80 8.52
C GLY A 480 6.72 12.69 8.80
N LYS A 481 5.70 12.62 7.94
CA LYS A 481 4.47 13.44 7.98
C LYS A 481 3.20 12.63 8.28
N SER A 482 3.36 11.31 8.38
CA SER A 482 2.28 10.36 8.62
C SER A 482 2.78 9.21 9.48
N VAL A 483 1.87 8.54 10.14
CA VAL A 483 2.12 7.43 11.06
C VAL A 483 1.18 6.26 10.77
N TYR A 484 1.54 5.07 11.24
CA TYR A 484 0.60 3.95 11.32
C TYR A 484 -0.44 4.21 12.42
N ASP A 485 -1.67 3.78 12.18
CA ASP A 485 -2.83 4.00 13.05
C ASP A 485 -3.79 2.78 12.95
N SER A 486 -4.87 2.75 13.73
CA SER A 486 -5.98 1.82 13.59
C SER A 486 -7.32 2.51 13.89
N PRO A 487 -8.45 2.08 13.27
CA PRO A 487 -9.75 2.71 13.48
C PRO A 487 -10.30 2.49 14.89
N LEU A 488 -10.79 3.57 15.52
CA LEU A 488 -11.73 3.51 16.65
C LEU A 488 -13.15 3.77 16.11
N LEU A 489 -14.01 2.76 16.09
CA LEU A 489 -15.33 2.83 15.48
C LEU A 489 -16.34 3.59 16.33
N VAL A 490 -16.74 4.76 15.81
CA VAL A 490 -17.77 5.65 16.37
C VAL A 490 -19.08 5.60 15.59
#